data_AF-A0A2T7D6M1-F1
#
_entry.id   AF-A0A2T7D6M1-F1
#
_cell.length_a   1.000
_cell.length_b   1.000
_cell.length_c   1.000
_cell.angle_alpha   90.00
_cell.angle_beta   90.00
_cell.angle_gamma   90.00
#
_symmetry.space_group_name_H-M   'P 1'
#
loop_
_entity.id
_entity.type
_entity.pdbx_description
1 polymer ?
#
loop_
_entity_poly.entity_id
_entity_poly.type
_entity_poly.pdbx_seq_one_letter_code
_entity_poly.pdbx_strand_id
1 'polypeptide(L)'
;MAGIGPIRQDWEPVVVRKKAPTAAAKKDEKAVNAARRSGAEIETMKKYNAGTNKAASSGTSLNTKRLDDDTENLAHERVPSDLKKNLMQARLDKKMTQAQLAQMINEKPQVIQEYESGKAIPNQQIISKLERALGTKLRGKK
;
A
#
# COMPACT_ATOMS: atom_id res chain seq x y z
N MET A 1 21.90 -50.80 -47.29
CA MET A 1 20.63 -51.32 -46.72
C MET A 1 20.51 -50.84 -45.30
N ALA A 2 19.34 -50.26 -44.96
CA ALA A 2 18.68 -50.11 -43.64
C ALA A 2 19.52 -49.71 -42.39
N GLY A 3 19.09 -48.79 -41.53
CA GLY A 3 17.76 -48.20 -41.40
C GLY A 3 17.78 -46.99 -40.47
N ILE A 4 17.09 -45.94 -40.92
CA ILE A 4 16.61 -44.86 -40.08
C ILE A 4 15.55 -45.49 -39.15
N GLY A 5 15.86 -45.58 -37.86
CA GLY A 5 14.87 -45.99 -36.85
C GLY A 5 13.67 -45.04 -36.87
N PRO A 6 12.47 -45.49 -36.48
CA PRO A 6 11.24 -44.70 -36.65
C PRO A 6 11.35 -43.42 -35.83
N ILE A 7 11.30 -42.26 -36.51
CA ILE A 7 11.12 -40.96 -35.89
C ILE A 7 9.75 -40.99 -35.22
N ARG A 8 9.72 -41.24 -33.91
CA ARG A 8 8.49 -41.18 -33.12
C ARG A 8 8.19 -39.71 -32.88
N GLN A 9 7.16 -39.22 -33.54
CA GLN A 9 6.61 -37.90 -33.30
C GLN A 9 5.70 -38.02 -32.08
N ASP A 10 6.24 -37.77 -30.89
CA ASP A 10 5.54 -37.88 -29.62
C ASP A 10 4.53 -36.72 -29.50
N TRP A 11 3.34 -36.92 -30.05
CA TRP A 11 2.21 -36.00 -29.89
C TRP A 11 1.53 -36.23 -28.53
N GLU A 12 2.22 -35.90 -27.43
CA GLU A 12 1.50 -35.71 -26.17
C GLU A 12 0.63 -34.44 -26.28
N PRO A 13 -0.68 -34.52 -26.02
CA PRO A 13 -1.54 -33.34 -26.09
C PRO A 13 -1.12 -32.34 -25.02
N VAL A 14 -0.62 -31.18 -25.45
CA VAL A 14 -0.32 -30.06 -24.56
C VAL A 14 -1.63 -29.48 -24.03
N VAL A 15 -2.06 -29.95 -22.86
CA VAL A 15 -3.27 -29.43 -22.19
C VAL A 15 -2.93 -28.11 -21.52
N VAL A 16 -3.24 -27.00 -22.19
CA VAL A 16 -3.15 -25.65 -21.60
C VAL A 16 -4.25 -25.49 -20.55
N ARG A 17 -3.93 -25.77 -19.29
CA ARG A 17 -4.87 -25.55 -18.17
C ARG A 17 -4.93 -24.07 -17.82
N LYS A 18 -6.14 -23.52 -17.73
CA LYS A 18 -6.36 -22.15 -17.26
C LYS A 18 -5.98 -22.06 -15.79
N LYS A 19 -5.07 -21.15 -15.44
CA LYS A 19 -4.57 -20.94 -14.07
C LYS A 19 -5.75 -20.68 -13.14
N ALA A 20 -5.78 -21.35 -11.99
CA ALA A 20 -6.83 -21.19 -11.00
C ALA A 20 -6.94 -19.71 -10.57
N PRO A 21 -8.15 -19.16 -10.40
CA PRO A 21 -8.34 -17.78 -10.02
C PRO A 21 -7.74 -17.53 -8.63
N THR A 22 -6.94 -16.47 -8.52
CA THR A 22 -6.32 -16.04 -7.27
C THR A 22 -7.36 -15.55 -6.27
N ALA A 23 -6.99 -15.49 -4.98
CA ALA A 23 -7.89 -15.00 -3.93
C ALA A 23 -8.39 -13.56 -4.16
N ALA A 24 -7.65 -12.74 -4.92
CA ALA A 24 -8.09 -11.42 -5.35
C ALA A 24 -9.21 -11.49 -6.40
N ALA A 25 -9.09 -12.39 -7.38
CA ALA A 25 -10.11 -12.60 -8.41
C ALA A 25 -11.42 -13.16 -7.84
N LYS A 26 -11.36 -13.94 -6.74
CA LYS A 26 -12.55 -14.45 -6.04
C LYS A 26 -13.31 -13.37 -5.25
N LYS A 27 -12.64 -12.27 -4.88
CA LYS A 27 -13.24 -11.12 -4.16
C LYS A 27 -13.72 -10.02 -5.08
N ASP A 28 -13.53 -10.19 -6.39
CA ASP A 28 -13.95 -9.22 -7.40
C ASP A 28 -15.47 -9.08 -7.42
N GLU A 29 -15.95 -7.85 -7.56
CA GLU A 29 -17.38 -7.53 -7.45
C GLU A 29 -18.21 -8.27 -8.52
N LYS A 30 -17.64 -8.45 -9.72
CA LYS A 30 -18.29 -9.20 -10.80
C LYS A 30 -18.43 -10.67 -10.45
N ALA A 31 -17.42 -11.26 -9.81
CA ALA A 31 -17.44 -12.65 -9.37
C ALA A 31 -18.46 -12.86 -8.22
N VAL A 32 -18.49 -11.95 -7.24
CA VAL A 32 -19.46 -11.99 -6.13
C VAL A 32 -20.89 -11.80 -6.63
N ASN A 33 -21.12 -10.87 -7.56
CA ASN A 33 -22.45 -10.64 -8.14
C ASN A 33 -22.90 -11.78 -9.06
N ALA A 34 -21.98 -12.50 -9.70
CA ALA A 34 -22.29 -13.73 -10.43
C ALA A 34 -22.72 -14.85 -9.47
N ALA A 35 -21.95 -15.07 -8.39
CA ALA A 35 -22.26 -16.06 -7.36
C ALA A 35 -23.62 -15.79 -6.67
N ARG A 36 -23.95 -14.52 -6.41
CA ARG A 36 -25.24 -14.11 -5.84
C ARG A 36 -26.41 -14.46 -6.75
N ARG A 37 -26.23 -14.29 -8.07
CA ARG A 37 -27.27 -14.61 -9.07
C ARG A 37 -27.44 -16.10 -9.30
N SER A 38 -26.36 -16.88 -9.20
CA SER A 38 -26.41 -18.33 -9.39
C SER A 38 -26.78 -19.11 -8.12
N GLY A 39 -27.04 -18.43 -6.99
CA GLY A 39 -27.31 -19.07 -5.71
C GLY A 39 -26.11 -19.83 -5.14
N ALA A 40 -24.89 -19.51 -5.58
CA ALA A 40 -23.68 -20.13 -5.06
C ALA A 40 -23.35 -19.59 -3.65
N GLU A 41 -22.66 -20.38 -2.85
CA GLU A 41 -22.28 -20.02 -1.49
C GLU A 41 -21.37 -18.79 -1.45
N ILE A 42 -21.74 -17.80 -0.62
CA ILE A 42 -20.98 -16.57 -0.41
C ILE A 42 -20.61 -16.48 1.06
N GLU A 43 -19.31 -16.60 1.35
CA GLU A 43 -18.78 -16.39 2.69
C GLU A 43 -18.67 -14.88 2.99
N THR A 44 -19.31 -14.43 4.07
CA THR A 44 -19.18 -13.05 4.56
C THR A 44 -18.39 -13.01 5.86
N MET A 45 -17.29 -12.27 5.88
CA MET A 45 -16.48 -12.01 7.08
C MET A 45 -16.41 -10.52 7.39
N LYS A 46 -16.65 -10.17 8.66
CA LYS A 46 -16.41 -8.81 9.16
C LYS A 46 -14.91 -8.49 9.13
N LYS A 47 -14.54 -7.33 8.59
CA LYS A 47 -13.15 -6.88 8.59
C LYS A 47 -12.69 -6.52 10.00
N TYR A 48 -11.41 -6.78 10.30
CA TYR A 48 -10.76 -6.27 11.50
C TYR A 48 -10.88 -4.74 11.55
N ASN A 49 -11.26 -4.18 12.71
CA ASN A 49 -11.58 -2.76 12.93
C ASN A 49 -12.78 -2.19 12.13
N ALA A 50 -13.62 -3.02 11.50
CA ALA A 50 -14.82 -2.55 10.82
C ALA A 50 -15.76 -1.80 11.78
N GLY A 51 -16.18 -0.60 11.36
CA GLY A 51 -17.06 0.29 12.13
C GLY A 51 -16.33 1.24 13.10
N THR A 52 -15.00 1.34 13.03
CA THR A 52 -14.21 2.26 13.85
C THR A 52 -13.50 3.32 12.99
N ASN A 53 -13.24 4.50 13.56
CA ASN A 53 -12.58 5.64 12.91
C ASN A 53 -11.24 6.00 13.58
N LYS A 54 -10.39 4.99 13.81
CA LYS A 54 -9.09 5.18 14.46
C LYS A 54 -8.22 6.18 13.69
N ALA A 55 -7.70 7.20 14.38
CA ALA A 55 -6.86 8.22 13.76
C ALA A 55 -5.51 7.63 13.32
N ALA A 56 -4.94 8.24 12.26
CA ALA A 56 -3.66 7.83 11.68
C ALA A 56 -2.48 7.90 12.65
N SER A 57 -2.58 8.75 13.66
CA SER A 57 -1.59 8.95 14.71
C SER A 57 -1.79 8.04 15.93
N SER A 58 -2.91 7.31 16.01
CA SER A 58 -3.25 6.47 17.18
C SER A 58 -2.68 5.04 17.11
N GLY A 59 -1.89 4.71 16.09
CA GLY A 59 -1.31 3.37 15.95
C GLY A 59 -0.06 3.37 15.08
N THR A 60 0.72 2.30 15.21
CA THR A 60 1.91 2.09 14.39
C THR A 60 1.50 1.83 12.94
N SER A 61 2.14 2.50 11.98
CA SER A 61 1.95 2.24 10.55
C SER A 61 2.64 0.96 10.06
N LEU A 62 3.40 0.30 10.94
CA LEU A 62 4.17 -0.91 10.68
C LEU A 62 3.42 -2.15 11.16
N ASN A 63 3.75 -3.31 10.58
CA ASN A 63 3.20 -4.59 11.02
C ASN A 63 3.77 -4.95 12.39
N THR A 64 2.98 -4.75 13.45
CA THR A 64 3.41 -4.96 14.85
C THR A 64 3.90 -6.38 15.09
N LYS A 65 3.24 -7.39 14.51
CA LYS A 65 3.70 -8.79 14.61
C LYS A 65 5.12 -8.99 14.10
N ARG A 66 5.48 -8.36 12.98
CA ARG A 66 6.83 -8.46 12.43
C ARG A 66 7.85 -7.73 13.32
N LEU A 67 7.45 -6.62 13.94
CA LEU A 67 8.31 -5.90 14.88
C LEU A 67 8.54 -6.68 16.18
N ASP A 68 7.54 -7.42 16.65
CA ASP A 68 7.68 -8.29 17.83
C ASP A 68 8.62 -9.48 17.53
N ASP A 69 8.60 -9.99 16.28
CA ASP A 69 9.48 -11.07 15.84
C ASP A 69 10.94 -10.61 15.56
N ASP A 70 11.15 -9.34 15.15
CA ASP A 70 12.48 -8.75 14.87
C ASP A 70 13.14 -8.23 16.17
N THR A 71 13.92 -9.08 16.85
CA THR A 71 14.60 -8.73 18.11
C THR A 71 16.00 -8.13 17.96
N GLU A 72 16.61 -8.18 16.77
CA GLU A 72 18.04 -7.87 16.59
C GLU A 72 18.37 -6.49 15.96
N ASN A 73 17.45 -5.85 15.24
CA ASN A 73 17.77 -4.58 14.55
C ASN A 73 16.61 -3.56 14.58
N LEU A 74 16.65 -2.64 15.56
CA LEU A 74 15.65 -1.57 15.71
C LEU A 74 16.00 -0.32 14.88
N ALA A 75 16.32 -0.50 13.60
CA ALA A 75 16.57 0.60 12.68
C ALA A 75 15.35 0.81 11.77
N HIS A 76 14.67 1.94 11.92
CA HIS A 76 13.57 2.32 11.01
C HIS A 76 14.07 3.27 9.93
N GLU A 77 13.68 3.00 8.69
CA GLU A 77 13.90 3.91 7.58
C GLU A 77 13.17 5.24 7.86
N ARG A 78 13.94 6.33 7.85
CA ARG A 78 13.44 7.68 8.11
C ARG A 78 12.98 8.34 6.81
N VAL A 79 12.33 9.49 6.93
CA VAL A 79 11.89 10.28 5.78
C VAL A 79 13.07 10.54 4.82
N PRO A 80 12.95 10.16 3.54
CA PRO A 80 14.02 10.34 2.56
C PRO A 80 14.27 11.83 2.29
N SER A 81 15.50 12.14 1.87
CA SER A 81 15.95 13.53 1.74
C SER A 81 15.17 14.33 0.68
N ASP A 82 14.58 13.65 -0.32
CA ASP A 82 13.77 14.29 -1.35
C ASP A 82 12.39 14.69 -0.83
N LEU A 83 11.76 13.82 -0.02
CA LEU A 83 10.44 14.10 0.55
C LEU A 83 10.49 15.33 1.45
N LYS A 84 11.52 15.45 2.32
CA LYS A 84 11.66 16.62 3.19
C LYS A 84 11.85 17.93 2.39
N LYS A 85 12.66 17.91 1.32
CA LYS A 85 12.89 19.08 0.46
C LYS A 85 11.61 19.47 -0.28
N ASN A 86 10.93 18.50 -0.88
CA ASN A 86 9.67 18.72 -1.60
C ASN A 86 8.57 19.25 -0.68
N LEU A 87 8.50 18.77 0.56
CA LEU A 87 7.55 19.24 1.56
C LEU A 87 7.80 20.70 1.93
N MET A 88 9.06 21.05 2.23
CA MET A 88 9.44 22.43 2.54
C MET A 88 9.14 23.37 1.38
N GLN A 89 9.51 23.00 0.16
CA GLN A 89 9.26 23.80 -1.03
C GLN A 89 7.76 23.99 -1.27
N ALA A 90 6.96 22.91 -1.26
CA ALA A 90 5.53 22.99 -1.45
C ALA A 90 4.81 23.84 -0.37
N ARG A 91 5.32 23.83 0.87
CA ARG A 91 4.82 24.71 1.93
C ARG A 91 5.11 26.18 1.66
N LEU A 92 6.34 26.49 1.22
CA LEU A 92 6.77 27.85 0.90
C LEU A 92 6.03 28.39 -0.33
N ASP A 93 5.83 27.57 -1.36
CA ASP A 93 5.08 27.95 -2.58
C ASP A 93 3.63 28.32 -2.25
N LYS A 94 3.02 27.63 -1.28
CA LYS A 94 1.68 27.96 -0.76
C LYS A 94 1.66 29.03 0.32
N LYS A 95 2.82 29.60 0.69
CA LYS A 95 2.97 30.64 1.72
C LYS A 95 2.33 30.25 3.07
N MET A 96 2.44 28.99 3.46
CA MET A 96 1.82 28.48 4.70
C MET A 96 2.86 28.28 5.81
N THR A 97 2.48 28.51 7.06
CA THR A 97 3.30 28.13 8.22
C THR A 97 3.15 26.64 8.53
N GLN A 98 4.11 26.07 9.27
CA GLN A 98 4.01 24.68 9.73
C GLN A 98 2.74 24.47 10.58
N ALA A 99 2.38 25.45 11.41
CA ALA A 99 1.17 25.39 12.23
C ALA A 99 -0.11 25.39 11.39
N GLN A 100 -0.19 26.22 10.36
CA GLN A 100 -1.33 26.25 9.43
C GLN A 100 -1.46 24.94 8.67
N LEU A 101 -0.35 24.39 8.17
CA LEU A 101 -0.34 23.08 7.52
C LEU A 101 -0.80 21.96 8.47
N ALA A 102 -0.28 21.96 9.70
CA ALA A 102 -0.64 20.98 10.72
C ALA A 102 -2.14 21.03 11.06
N GLN A 103 -2.71 22.24 11.21
CA GLN A 103 -4.12 22.44 11.47
C GLN A 103 -5.00 21.91 10.33
N MET A 104 -4.63 22.17 9.07
CA MET A 104 -5.38 21.65 7.92
C MET A 104 -5.41 20.12 7.85
N ILE A 105 -4.31 19.45 8.22
CA ILE A 105 -4.24 17.98 8.18
C ILE A 105 -4.71 17.31 9.48
N ASN A 106 -5.12 18.11 10.46
CA ASN A 106 -5.48 17.69 11.82
C ASN A 106 -4.37 16.87 12.48
N GLU A 107 -3.13 17.35 12.42
CA GLU A 107 -1.97 16.78 13.11
C GLU A 107 -1.27 17.85 13.96
N LYS A 108 -0.37 17.43 14.85
CA LYS A 108 0.41 18.35 15.68
C LYS A 108 1.49 19.07 14.85
N PRO A 109 1.80 20.36 15.11
CA PRO A 109 2.89 21.08 14.44
C PRO A 109 4.24 20.37 14.53
N GLN A 110 4.50 19.69 15.65
CA GLN A 110 5.71 18.88 15.86
C GLN A 110 5.87 17.77 14.81
N VAL A 111 4.76 17.15 14.37
CA VAL A 111 4.81 16.12 13.33
C VAL A 111 5.35 16.73 12.03
N ILE A 112 4.81 17.87 11.59
CA ILE A 112 5.31 18.56 10.38
C ILE A 112 6.82 18.86 10.49
N GLN A 113 7.25 19.37 11.65
CA GLN A 113 8.65 19.69 11.91
C GLN A 113 9.55 18.44 11.84
N GLU A 114 9.11 17.30 12.36
CA GLU A 114 9.84 16.03 12.30
C GLU A 114 9.92 15.48 10.86
N TYR A 115 8.91 15.73 10.02
CA TYR A 115 8.93 15.38 8.59
C TYR A 115 9.86 16.31 7.80
N GLU A 116 9.83 17.63 8.03
CA GLU A 116 10.73 18.60 7.36
C GLU A 116 12.20 18.41 7.81
N SER A 117 12.45 17.98 9.05
CA SER A 117 13.79 17.67 9.54
C SER A 117 14.30 16.26 9.17
N GLY A 118 13.42 15.39 8.68
CA GLY A 118 13.75 14.01 8.29
C GLY A 118 13.87 13.04 9.47
N LYS A 119 13.43 13.41 10.67
CA LYS A 119 13.47 12.54 11.87
C LYS A 119 12.26 11.61 11.96
N ALA A 120 11.16 11.95 11.32
CA ALA A 120 9.93 11.16 11.36
C ALA A 120 10.10 9.80 10.65
N ILE A 121 9.29 8.83 11.08
CA ILE A 121 9.07 7.58 10.34
C ILE A 121 7.96 7.85 9.31
N PRO A 122 8.17 7.55 8.01
CA PRO A 122 7.17 7.76 6.97
C PRO A 122 5.85 7.00 7.23
N ASN A 123 4.78 7.73 7.54
CA ASN A 123 3.42 7.18 7.59
C ASN A 123 2.66 7.57 6.32
N GLN A 124 2.24 6.57 5.54
CA GLN A 124 1.55 6.76 4.26
C GLN A 124 0.25 7.56 4.39
N GLN A 125 -0.45 7.46 5.52
CA GLN A 125 -1.68 8.21 5.75
C GLN A 125 -1.39 9.71 5.92
N ILE A 126 -0.36 10.05 6.71
CA ILE A 126 0.06 11.44 6.92
C ILE A 126 0.59 12.02 5.61
N ILE A 127 1.42 11.29 4.87
CA ILE A 127 1.92 11.72 3.55
C ILE A 127 0.75 11.97 2.58
N SER A 128 -0.26 11.10 2.56
CA SER A 128 -1.42 11.29 1.71
C SER A 128 -2.30 12.49 2.12
N LYS A 129 -2.31 12.88 3.40
CA LYS A 129 -2.96 14.12 3.86
C LYS A 129 -2.14 15.34 3.42
N LEU A 130 -0.81 15.29 3.56
CA LEU A 130 0.10 16.35 3.14
C LEU A 130 0.01 16.61 1.63
N GLU A 131 0.03 15.56 0.80
CA GLU A 131 -0.13 15.67 -0.65
C GLU A 131 -1.45 16.33 -1.03
N ARG A 132 -2.55 16.02 -0.32
CA ARG A 132 -3.87 16.62 -0.57
C ARG A 132 -3.93 18.09 -0.14
N ALA A 133 -3.41 18.41 1.05
CA ALA A 133 -3.39 19.78 1.56
C ALA A 133 -2.48 20.69 0.71
N LEU A 134 -1.34 20.17 0.26
CA LEU A 134 -0.37 20.90 -0.56
C LEU A 134 -0.66 20.82 -2.07
N GLY A 135 -1.54 19.92 -2.51
CA GLY A 135 -1.88 19.78 -3.93
C GLY A 135 -0.72 19.28 -4.80
N THR A 136 0.35 18.78 -4.19
CA THR A 136 1.57 18.31 -4.87
C THR A 136 1.88 16.88 -4.47
N LYS A 137 2.53 16.13 -5.35
CA LYS A 137 3.03 14.78 -5.06
C LYS A 137 4.39 14.88 -4.40
N LEU A 138 4.45 14.52 -3.11
CA LEU A 138 5.67 14.60 -2.30
C LEU A 138 6.58 13.38 -2.49
N ARG A 139 5.98 12.24 -2.81
CA ARG A 139 6.69 11.01 -3.20
C ARG A 139 6.97 11.09 -4.69
N GLY A 140 8.24 11.16 -5.07
CA GLY A 140 8.67 11.22 -6.47
C GLY A 140 8.19 9.99 -7.25
N LYS A 141 7.05 10.13 -7.92
CA LYS A 141 6.62 9.36 -9.09
C LYS A 141 5.45 10.12 -9.70
N LYS A 142 5.73 10.81 -10.82
CA LYS A 142 4.74 10.96 -11.87
C LYS A 142 4.40 9.57 -12.40
#